data_AF-A0A0B1SJI0-F1
#
_entry.id   AF-A0A0B1SJI0-F1
#
_cell.length_a   1.000
_cell.length_b   1.000
_cell.length_c   1.000
_cell.angle_alpha   90.00
_cell.angle_beta   90.00
_cell.angle_gamma   90.00
#
_symmetry.space_group_name_H-M   'P 1'
#
loop_
_entity.id
_entity.type
_entity.pdbx_description
1 polymer ?
#
loop_
_entity_poly.entity_id
_entity_poly.type
_entity_poly.pdbx_seq_one_letter_code
_entity_poly.pdbx_strand_id
1 'polypeptide(L)'
;MEQEQRSMAALLSKFRISFSDVAVISDIGRKPQPDTLSSWEKLIEPFIAADDGEYQLGMTTRTELEAQKQKTNRQLRAAELLREHSMEADLIVMTLPVPRKGMVSASLYLSWLDIMTRGLPPTLLVRGNQTSVLTFYS
;
A
#
# COMPACT_ATOMS: atom_id res chain seq x y z
N MET A 1 -14.62 -10.53 -11.48
CA MET A 1 -15.35 -9.97 -10.33
C MET A 1 -16.14 -11.03 -9.58
N GLU A 2 -17.26 -11.56 -10.08
CA GLU A 2 -18.06 -12.53 -9.29
C GLU A 2 -17.29 -13.82 -8.93
N GLN A 3 -16.49 -14.36 -9.85
CA GLN A 3 -15.63 -15.52 -9.58
C GLN A 3 -14.54 -15.23 -8.52
N GLU A 4 -13.99 -14.02 -8.51
CA GLU A 4 -12.96 -13.60 -7.55
C GLU A 4 -13.56 -13.43 -6.15
N GLN A 5 -14.75 -12.86 -6.05
CA GLN A 5 -15.53 -12.78 -4.81
C GLN A 5 -15.82 -14.17 -4.25
N ARG A 6 -16.32 -15.09 -5.09
CA ARG A 6 -16.59 -16.48 -4.67
C ARG A 6 -15.32 -17.20 -4.21
N SER A 7 -14.20 -17.01 -4.90
CA SER A 7 -12.91 -17.59 -4.53
C SER A 7 -12.42 -17.07 -3.17
N MET A 8 -12.52 -15.76 -2.94
CA MET A 8 -12.14 -15.13 -1.67
C MET A 8 -13.06 -15.59 -0.53
N ALA A 9 -14.38 -15.62 -0.75
CA ALA A 9 -15.35 -16.13 0.23
C ALA A 9 -15.05 -17.58 0.64
N ALA A 10 -14.73 -18.44 -0.33
CA ALA A 10 -14.33 -19.82 -0.06
C ALA A 10 -13.04 -19.91 0.77
N LEU A 11 -12.07 -19.03 0.52
CA LEU A 11 -10.83 -18.96 1.30
C LEU A 11 -11.09 -18.51 2.75
N LEU A 12 -11.87 -17.44 2.94
CA LEU A 12 -12.25 -16.95 4.26
C LEU A 12 -13.00 -18.01 5.08
N SER A 13 -13.88 -18.77 4.42
CA SER A 13 -14.57 -19.92 5.03
C SER A 13 -13.60 -20.99 5.54
N LYS A 14 -12.54 -21.32 4.77
CA LYS A 14 -11.49 -22.24 5.23
C LYS A 14 -10.73 -21.73 6.45
N PHE A 15 -10.55 -20.41 6.55
CA PHE A 15 -9.98 -19.76 7.74
C PHE A 15 -10.99 -19.56 8.88
N ARG A 16 -12.27 -19.94 8.67
CA ARG A 16 -13.38 -19.73 9.62
C ARG A 16 -13.54 -18.26 10.02
N ILE A 17 -13.22 -17.36 9.09
CA ILE A 17 -13.43 -15.93 9.26
C ILE A 17 -14.85 -15.64 8.76
N SER A 18 -15.74 -15.31 9.69
CA SER A 18 -17.04 -14.75 9.35
C SER A 18 -16.87 -13.34 8.79
N PHE A 19 -17.60 -13.03 7.73
CA PHE A 19 -17.57 -11.72 7.07
C PHE A 19 -18.99 -11.32 6.68
N SER A 20 -19.24 -10.01 6.59
CA SER A 20 -20.52 -9.46 6.13
C SER A 20 -20.57 -9.35 4.61
N ASP A 21 -19.46 -8.93 3.98
CA ASP A 21 -19.38 -8.73 2.54
C ASP A 21 -17.94 -8.91 2.01
N VAL A 22 -17.81 -9.16 0.69
CA VAL A 22 -16.54 -9.17 -0.05
C VAL A 22 -16.65 -8.28 -1.28
N ALA A 23 -16.01 -7.12 -1.22
CA ALA A 23 -15.91 -6.19 -2.35
C ALA A 23 -14.62 -6.40 -3.16
N VAL A 24 -14.75 -6.44 -4.49
CA VAL A 24 -13.59 -6.43 -5.42
C VAL A 24 -13.40 -5.02 -5.96
N ILE A 25 -12.25 -4.42 -5.68
CA ILE A 25 -11.90 -3.07 -6.13
C ILE A 25 -11.00 -3.16 -7.37
N SER A 26 -11.51 -2.77 -8.53
CA SER A 26 -10.79 -2.77 -9.81
C SER A 26 -9.95 -1.49 -10.05
N ASP A 27 -10.20 -0.44 -9.26
CA ASP A 27 -9.71 0.92 -9.54
C ASP A 27 -8.31 1.22 -9.01
N ILE A 28 -7.61 0.22 -8.47
CA ILE A 28 -6.27 0.36 -7.87
C ILE A 28 -5.19 0.76 -8.89
N GLY A 29 -5.41 0.48 -10.17
CA GLY A 29 -4.50 0.84 -11.27
C GLY A 29 -4.76 2.22 -11.87
N ARG A 30 -5.80 2.93 -11.42
CA ARG A 30 -6.10 4.28 -11.92
C ARG A 30 -5.07 5.28 -11.42
N LYS A 31 -4.90 6.36 -12.19
CA LYS A 31 -4.05 7.48 -11.77
C LYS A 31 -4.63 8.11 -10.49
N PRO A 32 -3.81 8.40 -9.46
CA PRO A 32 -4.26 9.11 -8.28
C PRO A 32 -4.74 10.52 -8.64
N GLN A 33 -5.57 11.08 -7.78
CA GLN A 33 -6.05 12.45 -7.89
C GLN A 33 -4.88 13.45 -7.82
N PRO A 34 -4.96 14.58 -8.54
CA PRO A 34 -3.92 15.61 -8.53
C PRO A 34 -3.57 16.09 -7.11
N ASP A 35 -4.56 16.22 -6.23
CA ASP A 35 -4.35 16.70 -4.85
C ASP A 35 -3.55 15.69 -4.01
N THR A 36 -3.84 14.39 -4.15
CA THR A 36 -3.08 13.32 -3.50
C THR A 36 -1.64 13.30 -4.00
N LEU A 37 -1.45 13.46 -5.32
CA LEU A 37 -0.13 13.52 -5.93
C LEU A 37 0.67 14.72 -5.42
N SER A 38 0.08 15.92 -5.44
CA SER A 38 0.72 17.15 -4.95
C SER A 38 1.08 17.07 -3.47
N SER A 39 0.21 16.46 -2.66
CA SER A 39 0.47 16.25 -1.23
C SER A 39 1.66 15.33 -1.00
N TRP A 40 1.78 14.25 -1.78
CA TRP A 40 2.92 13.36 -1.70
C TRP A 40 4.20 13.99 -2.25
N GLU A 41 4.12 14.76 -3.34
CA GLU A 41 5.28 15.48 -3.90
C GLU A 41 5.91 16.43 -2.88
N LYS A 42 5.08 17.19 -2.13
CA LYS A 42 5.54 18.04 -1.03
C LYS A 42 6.14 17.24 0.14
N LEU A 43 5.61 16.05 0.41
CA LEU A 43 6.11 15.17 1.48
C LEU A 43 7.51 14.64 1.16
N ILE A 44 7.75 14.21 -0.08
CA ILE A 44 9.01 13.58 -0.48
C ILE A 44 10.09 14.61 -0.86
N GLU A 45 9.70 15.82 -1.25
CA GLU A 45 10.60 16.89 -1.72
C GLU A 45 11.88 17.07 -0.88
N PRO A 46 11.84 17.12 0.47
CA PRO A 46 13.06 17.31 1.29
C PRO A 46 14.04 16.14 1.23
N PHE A 47 13.61 14.99 0.72
CA PHE A 47 14.39 13.74 0.69
C PHE A 47 14.90 13.38 -0.71
N ILE A 48 14.69 14.26 -1.69
CA ILE A 48 15.18 14.08 -3.06
C ILE A 48 16.60 14.64 -3.17
N ALA A 49 17.56 13.77 -3.45
CA ALA A 49 18.94 14.14 -3.78
C ALA A 49 19.14 14.34 -5.28
N ALA A 50 20.21 15.07 -5.63
CA ALA A 50 20.71 15.12 -6.99
C ALA A 50 21.28 13.74 -7.41
N ASP A 51 21.13 13.36 -8.67
CA ASP A 51 21.54 12.05 -9.18
C ASP A 51 23.07 11.88 -9.26
N ASP A 52 23.83 12.98 -9.32
CA ASP A 52 25.27 13.04 -9.58
C ASP A 52 26.13 13.39 -8.35
N GLY A 53 25.50 13.56 -7.18
CA GLY A 53 26.17 13.95 -5.93
C GLY A 53 26.29 12.81 -4.92
N GLU A 54 27.18 12.97 -3.94
CA GLU A 54 27.08 12.19 -2.70
C GLU A 54 25.85 12.64 -1.92
N TYR A 55 25.00 11.68 -1.54
CA TYR A 55 23.80 11.96 -0.76
C TYR A 55 23.70 11.06 0.46
N GLN A 56 22.94 11.52 1.44
CA GLN A 56 22.77 10.83 2.70
C GLN A 56 22.06 9.48 2.49
N LEU A 57 22.47 8.47 3.27
CA LEU A 57 21.87 7.14 3.22
C LEU A 57 20.35 7.22 3.41
N GLY A 58 19.61 6.66 2.47
CA GLY A 58 18.15 6.58 2.52
C GLY A 58 17.41 7.66 1.75
N MET A 59 18.08 8.71 1.26
CA MET A 59 17.51 9.65 0.30
C MET A 59 17.16 8.95 -1.03
N THR A 60 16.18 9.52 -1.74
CA THR A 60 15.77 9.08 -3.08
C THR A 60 16.37 10.00 -4.13
N THR A 61 16.37 9.58 -5.41
CA THR A 61 16.83 10.41 -6.52
C THR A 61 15.74 10.59 -7.56
N ARG A 62 15.87 11.59 -8.45
CA ARG A 62 14.88 11.82 -9.52
C ARG A 62 14.77 10.61 -10.45
N THR A 63 15.90 9.96 -10.74
CA THR A 63 15.93 8.72 -11.53
C THR A 63 15.11 7.62 -10.87
N GLU A 64 15.24 7.45 -9.55
CA GLU A 64 14.48 6.45 -8.81
C GLU A 64 12.97 6.76 -8.82
N LEU A 65 12.59 8.02 -8.61
CA LEU A 65 11.20 8.46 -8.62
C LEU A 65 10.51 8.13 -9.95
N GLU A 66 11.17 8.40 -11.08
CA GLU A 66 10.63 8.04 -12.39
C GLU A 66 10.57 6.51 -12.58
N ALA A 67 11.59 5.78 -12.14
CA ALA A 67 11.61 4.31 -12.21
C ALA A 67 10.51 3.65 -11.36
N GLN A 68 10.13 4.24 -10.23
CA GLN A 68 9.11 3.72 -9.32
C GLN A 68 7.73 4.39 -9.48
N LYS A 69 7.55 5.29 -10.45
CA LYS A 69 6.32 6.07 -10.67
C LYS A 69 5.03 5.25 -10.67
N GLN A 70 5.03 4.10 -11.34
CA GLN A 70 3.87 3.22 -11.38
C GLN A 70 3.53 2.63 -10.00
N LYS A 71 4.55 2.27 -9.22
CA LYS A 71 4.34 1.79 -7.84
C LYS A 71 3.86 2.91 -6.95
N THR A 72 4.47 4.10 -7.03
CA THR A 72 4.04 5.30 -6.31
C THR A 72 2.57 5.57 -6.58
N ASN A 73 2.16 5.66 -7.85
CA ASN A 73 0.75 5.89 -8.22
C ASN A 73 -0.19 4.84 -7.61
N ARG A 74 0.21 3.57 -7.60
CA ARG A 74 -0.57 2.50 -6.98
C ARG A 74 -0.71 2.67 -5.46
N GLN A 75 0.35 3.11 -4.75
CA GLN A 75 0.28 3.37 -3.31
C GLN A 75 -0.59 4.60 -3.01
N LEU A 76 -0.49 5.65 -3.82
CA LEU A 76 -1.34 6.84 -3.70
C LEU A 76 -2.81 6.52 -3.96
N ARG A 77 -3.09 5.70 -4.99
CA ARG A 77 -4.46 5.25 -5.27
C ARG A 77 -5.00 4.34 -4.16
N ALA A 78 -4.16 3.49 -3.56
CA ALA A 78 -4.55 2.72 -2.37
C ALA A 78 -4.93 3.64 -1.20
N ALA A 79 -4.19 4.73 -0.98
CA ALA A 79 -4.49 5.72 0.05
C ALA A 79 -5.88 6.35 -0.15
N GLU A 80 -6.24 6.68 -1.38
CA GLU A 80 -7.57 7.21 -1.72
C GLU A 80 -8.68 6.21 -1.44
N LEU A 81 -8.50 4.96 -1.88
CA LEU A 81 -9.49 3.89 -1.69
C LEU A 81 -9.72 3.58 -0.21
N LEU A 82 -8.69 3.67 0.62
CA LEU A 82 -8.84 3.52 2.08
C LEU A 82 -9.69 4.63 2.68
N ARG A 83 -9.48 5.87 2.23
CA ARG A 83 -10.29 7.00 2.68
C ARG A 83 -11.73 6.92 2.16
N GLU A 84 -11.92 6.40 0.95
CA GLU A 84 -13.24 6.24 0.34
C GLU A 84 -14.09 5.19 1.07
N HIS A 85 -13.48 4.09 1.52
CA HIS A 85 -14.22 2.92 1.99
C HIS A 85 -14.04 2.57 3.47
N SER A 86 -13.14 3.23 4.20
CA SER A 86 -12.75 2.74 5.54
C SER A 86 -12.57 3.82 6.61
N MET A 87 -13.02 5.06 6.37
CA MET A 87 -12.89 6.15 7.37
C MET A 87 -13.72 5.96 8.64
N GLU A 88 -14.79 5.17 8.57
CA GLU A 88 -15.67 4.87 9.71
C GLU A 88 -15.34 3.51 10.37
N ALA A 89 -14.25 2.86 9.96
CA ALA A 89 -13.86 1.58 10.53
C ALA A 89 -13.25 1.74 11.94
N ASP A 90 -13.52 0.79 12.83
CA ASP A 90 -12.85 0.72 14.14
C ASP A 90 -11.35 0.34 14.01
N LEU A 91 -11.05 -0.51 13.02
CA LEU A 91 -9.70 -1.01 12.74
C LEU A 91 -9.58 -1.36 11.25
N ILE A 92 -8.47 -0.96 10.63
CA ILE A 92 -8.09 -1.37 9.28
C ILE A 92 -6.94 -2.37 9.39
N VAL A 93 -7.11 -3.56 8.83
CA VAL A 93 -6.02 -4.54 8.68
C VAL A 93 -5.63 -4.62 7.22
N MET A 94 -4.38 -4.26 6.91
CA MET A 94 -3.88 -4.18 5.55
C MET A 94 -2.57 -4.95 5.39
N THR A 95 -2.39 -5.58 4.24
CA THR A 95 -1.09 -6.15 3.85
C THR A 95 -0.04 -5.04 3.73
N LEU A 96 1.03 -5.11 4.51
CA LEU A 96 2.16 -4.20 4.42
C LEU A 96 2.79 -4.29 3.01
N PRO A 97 2.77 -3.21 2.21
CA PRO A 97 3.48 -3.21 0.94
C PRO A 97 4.98 -3.28 1.25
N VAL A 98 5.71 -4.25 0.69
CA VAL A 98 7.16 -4.34 0.90
C VAL A 98 7.91 -4.39 -0.44
N PRO A 99 8.77 -3.40 -0.72
CA PRO A 99 9.62 -3.44 -1.89
C PRO A 99 10.71 -4.50 -1.75
N ARG A 100 11.26 -4.95 -2.88
CA ARG A 100 12.45 -5.81 -2.86
C ARG A 100 13.64 -4.99 -2.33
N LYS A 101 14.45 -5.62 -1.47
CA LYS A 101 15.64 -4.99 -0.88
C LYS A 101 16.56 -4.44 -1.98
N GLY A 102 16.99 -3.19 -1.82
CA GLY A 102 17.88 -2.50 -2.77
C GLY A 102 17.19 -1.93 -4.02
N MET A 103 15.88 -2.13 -4.20
CA MET A 103 15.15 -1.52 -5.33
C MET A 103 14.50 -0.18 -5.00
N VAL A 104 14.28 0.09 -3.71
CA VAL A 104 13.58 1.28 -3.24
C VAL A 104 14.35 1.85 -2.04
N SER A 105 14.63 3.15 -2.07
CA SER A 105 15.25 3.91 -1.00
C SER A 105 14.33 4.01 0.22
N ALA A 106 14.92 4.23 1.39
CA ALA A 106 14.18 4.26 2.65
C ALA A 106 13.15 5.40 2.67
N SER A 107 13.54 6.60 2.22
CA SER A 107 12.65 7.77 2.14
C SER A 107 11.47 7.54 1.21
N LEU A 108 11.70 7.00 0.01
CA LEU A 108 10.63 6.68 -0.93
C LEU A 108 9.66 5.64 -0.34
N TYR A 109 10.19 4.56 0.23
CA TYR A 109 9.36 3.54 0.86
C TYR A 109 8.53 4.08 2.04
N LEU A 110 9.14 4.83 2.94
CA LEU A 110 8.45 5.42 4.10
C LEU A 110 7.41 6.46 3.67
N SER A 111 7.67 7.24 2.60
CA SER A 111 6.70 8.18 2.06
C SER A 111 5.43 7.50 1.56
N TRP A 112 5.53 6.28 1.02
CA TRP A 112 4.37 5.49 0.61
C TRP A 112 3.55 5.03 1.81
N LEU A 113 4.21 4.56 2.88
CA LEU A 113 3.52 4.14 4.10
C LEU A 113 2.83 5.32 4.79
N ASP A 114 3.54 6.45 4.89
CA ASP A 114 3.01 7.68 5.47
C ASP A 114 1.75 8.15 4.73
N ILE A 115 1.84 8.41 3.42
CA ILE A 115 0.70 8.94 2.68
C ILE A 115 -0.47 7.94 2.61
N MET A 116 -0.20 6.64 2.64
CA MET A 116 -1.22 5.59 2.64
C MET A 116 -2.02 5.57 3.94
N THR A 117 -1.35 5.74 5.08
CA THR A 117 -1.97 5.57 6.40
C THR A 117 -2.35 6.88 7.08
N ARG A 118 -1.89 8.02 6.54
CA ARG A 118 -2.16 9.35 7.08
C ARG A 118 -3.66 9.64 7.14
N GLY A 119 -4.11 9.91 8.37
CA GLY A 119 -5.48 10.30 8.69
C GLY A 119 -6.49 9.15 8.70
N LEU A 120 -6.04 7.89 8.61
CA LEU A 120 -6.93 6.73 8.75
C LEU A 120 -7.26 6.44 10.22
N PRO A 121 -8.35 5.70 10.49
CA PRO A 121 -8.54 5.01 11.76
C PRO A 121 -7.35 4.11 12.13
N PRO A 122 -7.32 3.54 13.36
CA PRO A 122 -6.28 2.61 13.76
C PRO A 122 -6.00 1.59 12.65
N THR A 123 -4.75 1.55 12.17
CA THR A 123 -4.37 0.76 10.99
C THR A 123 -3.21 -0.16 11.36
N LEU A 124 -3.40 -1.45 11.10
CA LEU A 124 -2.40 -2.49 11.29
C LEU A 124 -1.89 -2.96 9.92
N LEU A 125 -0.63 -2.65 9.63
CA LEU A 125 0.08 -3.17 8.46
C LEU A 125 0.75 -4.51 8.80
N VAL A 126 0.31 -5.59 8.14
CA VAL A 126 0.75 -6.96 8.44
C VAL A 126 1.47 -7.57 7.25
N ARG A 127 2.55 -8.32 7.50
CA ARG A 127 3.22 -9.14 6.50
C ARG A 127 3.47 -10.53 7.04
N GLY A 128 2.98 -11.56 6.32
CA GLY A 128 3.35 -12.94 6.59
C GLY A 128 4.77 -13.27 6.12
N ASN A 129 5.37 -14.31 6.68
CA ASN A 129 6.68 -14.86 6.30
C ASN A 129 6.59 -15.92 5.17
N GLN A 130 5.45 -15.99 4.47
CA GLN A 130 5.17 -16.93 3.38
C GLN A 130 5.15 -18.42 3.79
N THR A 131 5.15 -18.74 5.09
CA THR A 131 4.88 -20.10 5.57
C THR A 131 3.37 -20.35 5.63
N SER A 132 2.94 -21.58 5.32
CA SER A 132 1.51 -21.92 5.37
C SER A 132 0.99 -21.79 6.80
N VAL A 133 -0.11 -21.06 6.95
CA VAL A 133 -0.83 -20.86 8.22
C VAL A 133 -2.17 -21.59 8.25
N LEU A 134 -2.54 -22.26 7.15
CA LEU A 134 -3.80 -23.00 7.08
C LEU A 134 -3.62 -24.36 7.78
N THR A 135 -4.12 -24.46 9.00
CA THR A 135 -4.17 -25.73 9.75
C THR A 135 -5.54 -26.38 9.57
N PHE A 136 -5.57 -27.57 8.95
CA PHE A 136 -6.77 -28.40 8.94
C PHE A 136 -6.87 -29.10 10.29
N TYR A 137 -7.93 -28.79 11.04
CA TYR A 137 -8.31 -29.63 12.17
C TYR A 137 -9.08 -30.80 11.57
N SER A 138 -8.50 -32.00 11.69
CA SER A 138 -9.17 -33.27 11.41
C SER A 138 -10.27 -33.54 12.43
#